data_AF-A0A2D7ZRI6-F1
#
_entry.id   AF-A0A2D7ZRI6-F1
#
_cell.length_a   1.000
_cell.length_b   1.000
_cell.length_c   1.000
_cell.angle_alpha   90.00
_cell.angle_beta   90.00
_cell.angle_gamma   90.00
#
_symmetry.space_group_name_H-M   'P 1'
#
loop_
_entity.id
_entity.type
_entity.pdbx_description
1 polymer ?
#
loop_
_entity_poly.entity_id
_entity_poly.type
_entity_poly.pdbx_seq_one_letter_code
_entity_poly.pdbx_strand_id
1 'polypeptide(L)'
;MVSMSLSGCFGEAEVEEETVVSSVWTFERPELTWYHFPDAVDVWGDDTVDLSGRNLPYPAEGTYYSIGMSTFEPTMGITQSDTLFMSSYGNGPAGSTAVVACDLIGMTGTLDYSCENVYDPFFPIANSNDPYIYVDPWTSRIMKFDMHALLGMTVEWSDDDGASWNGPSVATQIYSVQDHQTIASSNMPAMFHPTTWMFCINGNAPHPLCSSSQDGGATWGPETSGAPVTCSSGGLSAHLVGSIDGNFY
;
A
#
# COMPACT_ATOMS: atom_id res chain seq x y z
N MET A 1 -20.35 -41.58 80.42
CA MET A 1 -19.34 -41.14 79.45
C MET A 1 -19.94 -39.99 78.67
N VAL A 2 -19.31 -38.82 78.76
CA VAL A 2 -19.72 -37.59 78.07
C VAL A 2 -19.27 -37.71 76.62
N SER A 3 -20.20 -37.58 75.67
CA SER A 3 -19.90 -37.47 74.24
C SER A 3 -19.74 -36.00 73.89
N MET A 4 -18.57 -35.59 73.40
CA MET A 4 -18.35 -34.25 72.86
C MET A 4 -18.57 -34.25 71.35
N SER A 5 -19.40 -33.32 70.87
CA SER A 5 -19.55 -33.01 69.46
C SER A 5 -18.37 -32.18 68.97
N LEU A 6 -17.53 -32.73 68.09
CA LEU A 6 -16.58 -31.93 67.31
C LEU A 6 -17.35 -31.20 66.22
N SER A 7 -17.58 -29.90 66.40
CA SER A 7 -17.98 -29.01 65.31
C SER A 7 -16.73 -28.57 64.56
N GLY A 8 -16.43 -29.25 63.45
CA GLY A 8 -15.45 -28.77 62.46
C GLY A 8 -16.07 -27.62 61.66
N CYS A 9 -15.43 -26.46 61.70
CA CYS A 9 -15.75 -25.35 60.80
C CYS A 9 -15.27 -25.74 59.40
N PHE A 10 -16.18 -26.15 58.52
CA PHE A 10 -15.86 -26.25 57.10
C PHE A 10 -15.67 -24.82 56.59
N GLY A 11 -14.43 -24.46 56.28
CA GLY A 11 -14.15 -23.27 55.48
C GLY A 11 -14.87 -23.43 54.15
N GLU A 12 -15.55 -22.36 53.73
CA GLU A 12 -16.17 -22.26 52.42
C GLU A 12 -15.09 -22.56 51.37
N ALA A 13 -15.41 -23.46 50.42
CA ALA A 13 -14.46 -23.81 49.38
C ALA A 13 -14.06 -22.52 48.66
N GLU A 14 -12.76 -22.21 48.63
CA GLU A 14 -12.24 -21.16 47.77
C GLU A 14 -12.69 -21.50 46.35
N VAL A 15 -13.60 -20.69 45.82
CA VAL A 15 -13.92 -20.71 44.40
C VAL A 15 -12.64 -20.25 43.73
N GLU A 16 -11.91 -21.17 43.11
CA GLU A 16 -10.86 -20.79 42.17
C GLU A 16 -11.55 -19.91 41.13
N GLU A 17 -11.26 -18.60 41.17
CA GLU A 17 -11.58 -17.73 40.04
C GLU A 17 -10.82 -18.32 38.86
N GLU A 18 -11.54 -18.98 37.94
CA GLU A 18 -10.99 -19.32 36.64
C GLU A 18 -10.45 -18.03 36.05
N THR A 19 -9.13 -17.91 35.98
CA THR A 19 -8.48 -16.86 35.21
C THR A 19 -8.89 -17.08 33.77
N VAL A 20 -9.96 -16.40 33.35
CA VAL A 20 -10.35 -16.35 31.95
C VAL A 20 -9.22 -15.65 31.23
N VAL A 21 -8.31 -16.44 30.65
CA VAL A 21 -7.34 -15.92 29.69
C VAL A 21 -8.18 -15.41 28.53
N SER A 22 -8.34 -14.08 28.45
CA SER A 22 -9.08 -13.46 27.36
C SER A 22 -8.30 -13.68 26.09
N SER A 23 -8.68 -14.68 25.30
CA SER A 23 -8.09 -14.92 24.00
C SER A 23 -8.41 -13.76 23.07
N VAL A 24 -7.44 -13.35 22.26
CA VAL A 24 -7.62 -12.31 21.22
C VAL A 24 -8.54 -12.79 20.09
N TRP A 25 -8.76 -14.10 20.00
CA TRP A 25 -9.61 -14.76 19.01
C TRP A 25 -11.09 -14.70 19.42
N THR A 26 -11.64 -13.48 19.50
CA THR A 26 -13.02 -13.23 19.97
C THR A 26 -14.10 -13.50 18.91
N PHE A 27 -13.76 -14.19 17.82
CA PHE A 27 -14.62 -14.44 16.67
C PHE A 27 -14.38 -15.84 16.11
N GLU A 28 -15.33 -16.35 15.32
CA GLU A 28 -15.18 -17.64 14.64
C GLU A 28 -14.23 -17.51 13.45
N ARG A 29 -13.30 -18.46 13.29
CA ARG A 29 -12.36 -18.47 12.14
C ARG A 29 -13.14 -18.69 10.84
N PRO A 30 -13.10 -17.76 9.88
CA PRO A 30 -13.69 -18.02 8.56
C PRO A 30 -12.97 -19.19 7.87
N GLU A 31 -13.71 -20.05 7.17
CA GLU A 31 -13.19 -21.29 6.56
C GLU A 31 -12.02 -21.04 5.58
N LEU A 32 -12.04 -19.91 4.88
CA LEU A 32 -11.05 -19.54 3.87
C LEU A 32 -10.00 -18.54 4.39
N THR A 33 -9.95 -18.29 5.70
CA THR A 33 -8.97 -17.38 6.30
C THR A 33 -7.93 -18.16 7.08
N TRP A 34 -6.66 -17.81 6.87
CA TRP A 34 -5.54 -18.40 7.58
C TRP A 34 -4.65 -17.30 8.16
N TYR A 35 -4.49 -17.34 9.48
CA TYR A 35 -3.60 -16.46 10.21
C TYR A 35 -2.27 -17.20 10.41
N HIS A 36 -1.16 -16.60 10.01
CA HIS A 36 0.13 -17.29 10.07
C HIS A 36 1.31 -16.37 10.37
N PHE A 37 2.37 -16.96 10.95
CA PHE A 37 3.69 -16.35 11.02
C PHE A 37 4.40 -16.37 9.65
N PRO A 38 5.48 -15.58 9.44
CA PRO A 38 6.20 -15.53 8.16
C PRO A 38 6.71 -16.89 7.64
N ASP A 39 6.90 -17.86 8.51
CA ASP A 39 7.31 -19.24 8.21
C ASP A 39 6.14 -20.19 7.95
N ALA A 40 4.94 -19.64 7.66
CA ALA A 40 3.74 -20.41 7.33
C ALA A 40 3.27 -21.32 8.49
N VAL A 41 3.48 -20.88 9.73
CA VAL A 41 2.98 -21.56 10.94
C VAL A 41 1.64 -20.93 11.36
N ASP A 42 0.60 -21.76 11.54
CA ASP A 42 -0.73 -21.30 11.99
C ASP A 42 -0.63 -20.66 13.38
N VAL A 43 -1.14 -19.44 13.52
CA VAL A 43 -1.15 -18.70 14.80
C VAL A 43 -2.54 -18.73 15.46
N TRP A 44 -3.55 -19.31 14.80
CA TRP A 44 -4.90 -19.34 15.36
C TRP A 44 -4.98 -20.11 16.68
N GLY A 45 -5.49 -19.45 17.73
CA GLY A 45 -5.60 -20.04 19.06
C GLY A 45 -4.28 -20.08 19.85
N ASP A 46 -3.20 -19.49 19.33
CA ASP A 46 -1.95 -19.36 20.07
C ASP A 46 -2.01 -18.17 21.04
N ASP A 47 -2.33 -18.46 22.30
CA ASP A 47 -2.36 -17.47 23.38
C ASP A 47 -0.97 -17.24 24.01
N THR A 48 0.11 -17.85 23.48
CA THR A 48 1.49 -17.67 23.98
C THR A 48 2.15 -16.40 23.43
N VAL A 49 1.57 -15.82 22.38
CA VAL A 49 2.09 -14.63 21.70
C VAL A 49 1.17 -13.45 21.95
N ASP A 50 1.77 -12.31 22.30
CA ASP A 50 1.04 -11.05 22.45
C ASP A 50 0.69 -10.47 21.07
N LEU A 51 -0.52 -10.79 20.61
CA LEU A 51 -1.11 -10.23 19.39
C LEU A 51 -1.90 -8.96 19.72
N SER A 52 -1.19 -7.84 19.89
CA SER A 52 -1.77 -6.54 20.21
C SER A 52 -1.44 -5.46 19.16
N GLY A 53 -2.12 -4.31 19.29
CA GLY A 53 -1.93 -3.17 18.38
C GLY A 53 -2.27 -3.53 16.92
N ARG A 54 -1.31 -3.33 16.01
CA ARG A 54 -1.49 -3.62 14.57
C ARG A 54 -1.50 -5.10 14.23
N ASN A 55 -1.06 -5.96 15.16
CA ASN A 55 -1.05 -7.41 14.99
C ASN A 55 -2.29 -8.07 15.61
N LEU A 56 -3.20 -7.28 16.20
CA LEU A 56 -4.44 -7.80 16.77
C LEU A 56 -5.32 -8.39 15.63
N PRO A 57 -5.75 -9.66 15.72
CA PRO A 57 -6.64 -10.23 14.73
C PRO A 57 -8.00 -9.54 14.74
N TYR A 58 -8.58 -9.32 13.56
CA TYR A 58 -9.93 -8.81 13.41
C TYR A 58 -10.64 -9.55 12.27
N PRO A 59 -11.96 -9.79 12.37
CA PRO A 59 -12.74 -10.32 11.27
C PRO A 59 -12.84 -9.25 10.18
N ALA A 60 -12.48 -9.60 8.95
CA ALA A 60 -12.61 -8.74 7.78
C ALA A 60 -13.65 -9.34 6.83
N GLU A 61 -14.71 -8.57 6.54
CA GLU A 61 -15.69 -8.89 5.51
C GLU A 61 -15.52 -7.89 4.37
N GLY A 62 -15.56 -8.38 3.13
CA GLY A 62 -15.37 -7.57 1.94
C GLY A 62 -16.62 -7.56 1.06
N THR A 63 -16.81 -6.46 0.34
CA THR A 63 -17.75 -6.36 -0.77
C THR A 63 -17.10 -5.58 -1.91
N TYR A 64 -17.76 -5.54 -3.07
CA TYR A 64 -17.25 -4.87 -4.26
C TYR A 64 -18.05 -3.61 -4.53
N TYR A 65 -17.35 -2.49 -4.69
CA TYR A 65 -17.90 -1.21 -5.11
C TYR A 65 -17.38 -0.85 -6.50
N SER A 66 -18.26 -0.36 -7.37
CA SER A 66 -17.88 0.01 -8.73
C SER A 66 -17.41 1.46 -8.79
N ILE A 67 -16.28 1.72 -9.42
CA ILE A 67 -15.84 3.09 -9.70
C ILE A 67 -16.55 3.72 -10.92
N GLY A 68 -17.43 2.96 -11.59
CA GLY A 68 -18.19 3.43 -12.76
C GLY A 68 -17.37 3.56 -14.06
N MET A 69 -16.10 3.13 -14.04
CA MET A 69 -15.15 3.25 -15.15
C MET A 69 -14.49 1.91 -15.45
N SER A 70 -14.09 1.71 -16.70
CA SER A 70 -13.27 0.57 -17.13
C SER A 70 -11.86 1.05 -17.43
N THR A 71 -10.85 0.28 -17.00
CA THR A 71 -9.43 0.59 -17.18
C THR A 71 -8.61 -0.70 -17.29
N PHE A 72 -7.34 -0.59 -17.65
CA PHE A 72 -6.33 -1.61 -17.42
C PHE A 72 -5.28 -1.10 -16.41
N GLU A 73 -4.54 -2.04 -15.82
CA GLU A 73 -3.44 -1.78 -14.86
C GLU A 73 -3.78 -0.74 -13.77
N PRO A 74 -4.91 -0.89 -13.05
CA PRO A 74 -5.26 0.05 -12.00
C PRO A 74 -4.28 -0.08 -10.83
N THR A 75 -3.90 1.07 -10.30
CA THR A 75 -3.16 1.23 -9.05
C THR A 75 -3.95 2.14 -8.13
N MET A 76 -3.67 2.06 -6.82
CA MET A 76 -4.43 2.81 -5.83
C MET A 76 -3.55 3.26 -4.67
N GLY A 77 -3.95 4.35 -4.02
CA GLY A 77 -3.32 4.84 -2.80
C GLY A 77 -4.28 5.73 -2.01
N ILE A 78 -4.01 5.93 -0.73
CA ILE A 78 -4.87 6.69 0.16
C ILE A 78 -4.05 7.83 0.75
N THR A 79 -4.58 9.06 0.67
CA THR A 79 -3.95 10.23 1.28
C THR A 79 -4.30 10.33 2.77
N GLN A 80 -3.61 11.19 3.52
CA GLN A 80 -3.91 11.42 4.94
C GLN A 80 -5.26 12.10 5.17
N SER A 81 -5.92 12.59 4.11
CA SER A 81 -7.31 13.09 4.15
C SER A 81 -8.35 11.96 4.01
N ASP A 82 -7.91 10.69 4.03
CA ASP A 82 -8.74 9.50 3.81
C ASP A 82 -9.40 9.46 2.43
N THR A 83 -8.86 10.18 1.45
CA THR A 83 -9.32 10.09 0.06
C THR A 83 -8.60 8.95 -0.65
N LEU A 84 -9.37 8.05 -1.25
CA LEU A 84 -8.83 6.97 -2.07
C LEU A 84 -8.59 7.48 -3.50
N PHE A 85 -7.37 7.35 -3.99
CA PHE A 85 -7.02 7.65 -5.37
C PHE A 85 -6.79 6.37 -6.17
N MET A 86 -7.22 6.35 -7.43
CA MET A 86 -7.01 5.24 -8.38
C MET A 86 -6.60 5.72 -9.78
N SER A 87 -5.71 4.98 -10.45
CA SER A 87 -5.43 5.22 -11.87
C SER A 87 -6.55 4.65 -12.75
N SER A 88 -6.93 5.39 -13.79
CA SER A 88 -7.93 4.93 -14.77
C SER A 88 -7.60 5.44 -16.17
N TYR A 89 -6.98 4.59 -16.99
CA TYR A 89 -6.59 4.95 -18.35
C TYR A 89 -7.78 5.09 -19.29
N GLY A 90 -7.71 6.09 -20.17
CA GLY A 90 -8.75 6.38 -21.16
C GLY A 90 -9.90 7.23 -20.60
N ASN A 91 -9.94 7.47 -19.30
CA ASN A 91 -11.02 8.22 -18.64
C ASN A 91 -10.60 9.65 -18.23
N GLY A 92 -9.35 10.05 -18.49
CA GLY A 92 -8.85 11.40 -18.25
C GLY A 92 -9.07 12.35 -19.43
N PRO A 93 -8.70 13.63 -19.30
CA PRO A 93 -8.78 14.61 -20.38
C PRO A 93 -8.07 14.11 -21.64
N ALA A 94 -8.75 14.25 -22.79
CA ALA A 94 -8.27 13.76 -24.09
C ALA A 94 -7.95 12.25 -24.15
N GLY A 95 -8.50 11.44 -23.23
CA GLY A 95 -8.26 9.99 -23.17
C GLY A 95 -6.99 9.61 -22.41
N SER A 96 -6.39 10.53 -21.66
CA SER A 96 -5.24 10.25 -20.78
C SER A 96 -5.59 9.31 -19.64
N THR A 97 -4.58 8.97 -18.84
CA THR A 97 -4.77 8.44 -17.49
C THR A 97 -5.52 9.46 -16.63
N ALA A 98 -6.69 9.08 -16.12
CA ALA A 98 -7.39 9.78 -15.05
C ALA A 98 -6.79 9.43 -13.69
N VAL A 99 -6.93 10.37 -12.76
CA VAL A 99 -6.67 10.16 -11.33
C VAL A 99 -8.02 10.30 -10.65
N VAL A 100 -8.59 9.15 -10.27
CA VAL A 100 -9.95 9.06 -9.73
C VAL A 100 -9.88 9.17 -8.22
N ALA A 101 -10.48 10.21 -7.66
CA ALA A 101 -10.66 10.38 -6.23
C ALA A 101 -12.00 9.78 -5.79
N CYS A 102 -12.00 8.97 -4.73
CA CYS A 102 -13.19 8.36 -4.15
C CYS A 102 -13.24 8.52 -2.63
N ASP A 103 -14.43 8.74 -2.10
CA ASP A 103 -14.75 8.90 -0.68
C ASP A 103 -15.23 7.58 -0.02
N LEU A 104 -14.57 6.47 -0.38
CA LEU A 104 -14.96 5.13 0.08
C LEU A 104 -14.50 4.81 1.51
N ILE A 105 -13.54 5.57 2.05
CA ILE A 105 -12.99 5.33 3.39
C ILE A 105 -13.98 5.80 4.45
N GLY A 106 -14.27 4.92 5.42
CA GLY A 106 -15.22 5.22 6.50
C GLY A 106 -16.70 5.04 6.14
N MET A 107 -17.02 4.48 4.96
CA MET A 107 -18.39 4.16 4.58
C MET A 107 -18.95 3.00 5.44
N THR A 108 -19.97 3.27 6.25
CA THR A 108 -20.62 2.27 7.13
C THR A 108 -22.12 2.10 6.88
N GLY A 109 -22.68 2.79 5.88
CA GLY A 109 -24.12 2.90 5.63
C GLY A 109 -24.53 2.58 4.20
N THR A 110 -25.59 3.23 3.74
CA THR A 110 -26.10 3.13 2.35
C THR A 110 -25.01 3.53 1.35
N LEU A 111 -24.98 2.90 0.18
CA LEU A 111 -24.11 3.20 -0.96
C LEU A 111 -24.28 4.65 -1.44
N ASP A 112 -23.62 5.58 -0.76
CA ASP A 112 -23.50 6.99 -1.13
C ASP A 112 -22.02 7.33 -1.11
N TYR A 113 -21.35 6.99 -2.22
CA TYR A 113 -19.95 7.29 -2.47
C TYR A 113 -19.83 7.94 -3.85
N SER A 114 -18.84 8.80 -4.00
CA SER A 114 -18.45 9.46 -5.23
C SER A 114 -17.09 8.92 -5.68
N CYS A 115 -16.92 8.85 -7.00
CA CYS A 115 -15.66 8.51 -7.64
C CYS A 115 -15.52 9.37 -8.89
N GLU A 116 -14.65 10.37 -8.84
CA GLU A 116 -14.54 11.39 -9.89
C GLU A 116 -13.09 11.60 -10.32
N ASN A 117 -12.87 11.85 -11.62
CA ASN A 117 -11.55 12.23 -12.10
C ASN A 117 -11.20 13.65 -11.64
N VAL A 118 -10.07 13.78 -10.93
CA VAL A 118 -9.50 15.07 -10.48
C VAL A 118 -8.28 15.50 -11.30
N TYR A 119 -7.85 14.70 -12.28
CA TYR A 119 -6.76 15.07 -13.18
C TYR A 119 -7.26 16.02 -14.27
N ASP A 120 -6.86 17.30 -14.19
CA ASP A 120 -7.20 18.37 -15.15
C ASP A 120 -6.02 19.32 -15.44
N PRO A 121 -4.89 18.84 -15.99
CA PRO A 121 -3.81 19.73 -16.40
C PRO A 121 -4.14 20.44 -17.71
N PHE A 122 -3.47 21.57 -17.95
CA PHE A 122 -3.61 22.31 -19.21
C PHE A 122 -3.13 21.51 -20.43
N PHE A 123 -2.13 20.63 -20.25
CA PHE A 123 -1.63 19.71 -21.28
C PHE A 123 -1.54 18.28 -20.73
N PRO A 124 -2.56 17.42 -20.98
CA PRO A 124 -2.56 16.06 -20.45
C PRO A 124 -1.58 15.15 -21.19
N ILE A 125 -1.01 14.18 -20.47
CA ILE A 125 -0.23 13.09 -21.07
C ILE A 125 -1.20 12.09 -21.70
N ALA A 126 -1.39 12.21 -23.02
CA ALA A 126 -2.49 11.56 -23.73
C ALA A 126 -2.35 10.04 -23.92
N ASN A 127 -1.18 9.44 -23.64
CA ASN A 127 -0.97 8.01 -23.83
C ASN A 127 -0.17 7.40 -22.67
N SER A 128 -0.51 6.16 -22.33
CA SER A 128 0.25 5.36 -21.39
C SER A 128 0.08 3.89 -21.77
N ASN A 129 1.17 3.15 -21.71
CA ASN A 129 1.17 1.70 -21.84
C ASN A 129 1.00 1.01 -20.49
N ASP A 130 1.28 1.74 -19.40
CA ASP A 130 1.16 1.26 -18.02
C ASP A 130 0.83 2.47 -17.11
N PRO A 131 -0.46 2.76 -16.85
CA PRO A 131 -0.93 3.88 -16.05
C PRO A 131 -0.77 3.63 -14.55
N TYR A 132 0.16 4.33 -13.89
CA TYR A 132 0.46 4.08 -12.48
C TYR A 132 0.27 5.34 -11.64
N ILE A 133 -0.36 5.21 -10.48
CA ILE A 133 -0.36 6.22 -9.43
C ILE A 133 0.22 5.63 -8.14
N TYR A 134 0.78 6.51 -7.33
CA TYR A 134 1.22 6.17 -5.99
C TYR A 134 0.97 7.35 -5.07
N VAL A 135 0.52 7.07 -3.85
CA VAL A 135 0.33 8.09 -2.82
C VAL A 135 1.38 7.90 -1.74
N ASP A 136 2.14 8.96 -1.48
CA ASP A 136 3.12 9.00 -0.39
C ASP A 136 2.42 8.95 0.97
N PRO A 137 2.66 7.92 1.80
CA PRO A 137 2.00 7.81 3.11
C PRO A 137 2.47 8.88 4.11
N TRP A 138 3.62 9.52 3.90
CA TRP A 138 4.16 10.57 4.79
C TRP A 138 3.73 11.98 4.41
N THR A 139 3.56 12.26 3.12
CA THR A 139 3.29 13.64 2.63
C THR A 139 1.94 13.79 1.92
N SER A 140 1.24 12.70 1.63
CA SER A 140 0.06 12.67 0.77
C SER A 140 0.29 13.11 -0.68
N ARG A 141 1.55 13.32 -1.11
CA ARG A 141 1.84 13.59 -2.51
C ARG A 141 1.33 12.44 -3.37
N ILE A 142 0.51 12.77 -4.35
CA ILE A 142 0.04 11.84 -5.39
C ILE A 142 1.02 11.95 -6.54
N MET A 143 1.61 10.84 -6.94
CA MET A 143 2.49 10.76 -8.09
C MET A 143 1.83 9.93 -9.16
N LYS A 144 1.77 10.47 -10.39
CA LYS A 144 1.20 9.86 -11.58
C LYS A 144 2.33 9.60 -12.56
N PHE A 145 2.49 8.33 -12.92
CA PHE A 145 3.47 7.85 -13.89
C PHE A 145 2.77 7.29 -15.11
N ASP A 146 3.11 7.84 -16.27
CA ASP A 146 2.73 7.25 -17.54
C ASP A 146 3.96 6.68 -18.23
N MET A 147 3.93 5.36 -18.44
CA MET A 147 4.98 4.66 -19.17
C MET A 147 4.70 4.72 -20.68
N HIS A 148 5.71 5.05 -21.46
CA HIS A 148 5.66 5.13 -22.91
C HIS A 148 6.61 4.12 -23.57
N ALA A 149 6.76 2.94 -22.96
CA ALA A 149 7.58 1.79 -23.37
C ALA A 149 9.01 2.15 -23.86
N LEU A 150 9.15 2.55 -25.12
CA LEU A 150 10.43 2.91 -25.75
C LEU A 150 10.82 4.39 -25.60
N LEU A 151 9.87 5.28 -25.29
CA LEU A 151 10.10 6.72 -25.18
C LEU A 151 10.43 7.18 -23.76
N GLY A 152 10.26 6.30 -22.77
CA GLY A 152 10.50 6.59 -21.36
C GLY A 152 9.23 6.71 -20.54
N MET A 153 9.34 7.30 -19.35
CA MET A 153 8.20 7.57 -18.46
C MET A 153 8.09 9.07 -18.21
N THR A 154 6.86 9.56 -18.11
CA THR A 154 6.57 10.91 -17.64
C THR A 154 5.97 10.86 -16.25
N VAL A 155 6.31 11.87 -15.45
CA VAL A 155 5.87 11.96 -14.05
C VAL A 155 5.21 13.30 -13.81
N GLU A 156 4.00 13.26 -13.29
CA GLU A 156 3.27 14.41 -12.78
C GLU A 156 2.92 14.17 -11.31
N TRP A 157 2.78 15.23 -10.52
CA TRP A 157 2.41 15.07 -9.12
C TRP A 157 1.49 16.18 -8.61
N SER A 158 0.71 15.85 -7.58
CA SER A 158 -0.14 16.77 -6.84
C SER A 158 0.21 16.71 -5.36
N ASP A 159 0.24 17.88 -4.72
CA ASP A 159 0.44 18.07 -3.27
C ASP A 159 -0.84 18.54 -2.56
N ASP A 160 -1.96 18.56 -3.28
CA ASP A 160 -3.22 19.19 -2.86
C ASP A 160 -4.44 18.34 -3.24
N ASP A 161 -4.33 17.02 -3.00
CA ASP A 161 -5.40 16.02 -3.25
C ASP A 161 -5.96 16.07 -4.70
N GLY A 162 -5.09 16.38 -5.67
CA GLY A 162 -5.41 16.44 -7.08
C GLY A 162 -5.96 17.78 -7.57
N ALA A 163 -6.03 18.81 -6.72
CA ALA A 163 -6.55 20.13 -7.12
C ALA A 163 -5.64 20.85 -8.12
N SER A 164 -4.32 20.60 -8.08
CA SER A 164 -3.36 21.06 -9.07
C SER A 164 -2.26 20.04 -9.35
N TRP A 165 -1.68 20.13 -10.54
CA TRP A 165 -0.70 19.17 -11.06
C TRP A 165 0.58 19.88 -11.50
N ASN A 166 1.71 19.31 -11.10
CA ASN A 166 3.06 19.77 -11.44
C ASN A 166 3.73 18.77 -12.39
N GLY A 167 4.69 19.26 -13.18
CA GLY A 167 5.42 18.46 -14.18
C GLY A 167 5.06 18.82 -15.63
N PRO A 168 5.24 17.91 -16.60
CA PRO A 168 5.82 16.58 -16.43
C PRO A 168 7.35 16.64 -16.24
N SER A 169 7.89 15.80 -15.34
CA SER A 169 9.31 15.43 -15.38
C SER A 169 9.49 14.16 -16.22
N VAL A 170 10.72 13.91 -16.66
CA VAL A 170 11.07 12.71 -17.44
C VAL A 170 11.85 11.76 -16.54
N ALA A 171 11.32 10.56 -16.38
CA ALA A 171 11.89 9.48 -15.56
C ALA A 171 12.37 8.34 -16.47
N THR A 172 13.39 8.59 -17.29
CA THR A 172 13.95 7.56 -18.18
C THR A 172 15.43 7.77 -18.42
N GLN A 173 16.12 6.69 -18.74
CA GLN A 173 17.47 6.72 -19.26
C GLN A 173 17.52 6.24 -20.71
N ILE A 174 18.38 6.87 -21.52
CA ILE A 174 18.49 6.62 -22.97
C ILE A 174 18.84 5.18 -23.36
N TYR A 175 19.36 4.40 -22.41
CA TYR A 175 19.82 3.03 -22.62
C TYR A 175 18.80 1.98 -22.18
N SER A 176 17.66 2.40 -21.63
CA SER A 176 16.70 1.52 -20.98
C SER A 176 15.36 1.50 -21.71
N VAL A 177 14.80 0.30 -21.82
CA VAL A 177 13.42 0.09 -22.25
C VAL A 177 12.58 0.01 -20.98
N GLN A 178 11.45 0.70 -20.96
CA GLN A 178 10.57 0.73 -19.80
C GLN A 178 9.45 -0.30 -19.99
N ASP A 179 9.32 -1.24 -19.07
CA ASP A 179 8.20 -2.17 -18.98
C ASP A 179 7.91 -2.51 -17.52
N HIS A 180 6.66 -2.86 -17.19
CA HIS A 180 6.18 -3.24 -15.85
C HIS A 180 6.79 -2.41 -14.71
N GLN A 181 6.25 -1.23 -14.48
CA GLN A 181 6.79 -0.31 -13.47
C GLN A 181 6.26 -0.57 -12.05
N THR A 182 7.04 -0.16 -11.05
CA THR A 182 6.59 0.01 -9.68
C THR A 182 7.31 1.19 -9.04
N ILE A 183 6.65 1.87 -8.12
CA ILE A 183 7.23 2.99 -7.38
C ILE A 183 6.87 2.92 -5.91
N ALA A 184 7.79 3.40 -5.07
CA ALA A 184 7.51 3.74 -3.69
C ALA A 184 8.21 5.05 -3.29
N SER A 185 7.73 5.64 -2.21
CA SER A 185 8.48 6.61 -1.41
C SER A 185 8.97 5.93 -0.14
N SER A 186 10.03 6.43 0.50
CA SER A 186 10.49 5.98 1.81
C SER A 186 10.72 7.17 2.75
N ASN A 187 10.74 6.90 4.06
CA ASN A 187 11.07 7.87 5.09
C ASN A 187 12.59 8.18 5.17
N MET A 188 13.27 8.19 4.02
CA MET A 188 14.64 8.66 3.90
C MET A 188 14.60 10.14 3.51
N PRO A 189 15.16 11.05 4.33
CA PRO A 189 15.20 12.47 4.02
C PRO A 189 15.89 12.72 2.68
N ALA A 190 15.18 13.40 1.79
CA ALA A 190 15.69 13.79 0.49
C ALA A 190 16.19 15.25 0.50
N MET A 191 16.96 15.63 -0.51
CA MET A 191 17.62 16.94 -0.56
C MET A 191 16.63 18.11 -0.62
N PHE A 192 15.55 17.96 -1.39
CA PHE A 192 14.55 19.01 -1.62
C PHE A 192 13.11 18.53 -1.38
N HIS A 193 12.95 17.39 -0.69
CA HIS A 193 11.64 16.82 -0.36
C HIS A 193 11.72 16.03 0.96
N PRO A 194 10.62 15.89 1.73
CA PRO A 194 10.64 15.11 2.99
C PRO A 194 10.93 13.62 2.79
N THR A 195 10.53 13.06 1.66
CA THR A 195 10.68 11.64 1.30
C THR A 195 11.53 11.45 0.06
N THR A 196 12.30 10.36 0.05
CA THR A 196 12.99 9.86 -1.15
C THR A 196 12.02 8.99 -1.95
N TRP A 197 12.10 9.08 -3.26
CA TRP A 197 11.29 8.28 -4.18
C TRP A 197 12.17 7.34 -4.97
N MET A 198 11.66 6.15 -5.26
CA MET A 198 12.32 5.19 -6.14
C MET A 198 11.30 4.47 -6.99
N PHE A 199 11.49 4.49 -8.30
CA PHE A 199 10.81 3.57 -9.19
C PHE A 199 11.78 2.48 -9.64
N CYS A 200 11.22 1.33 -9.97
CA CYS A 200 11.90 0.26 -10.67
C CYS A 200 11.06 -0.22 -11.85
N ILE A 201 11.74 -0.76 -12.86
CA ILE A 201 11.15 -1.28 -14.09
C ILE A 201 11.77 -2.62 -14.48
N ASN A 202 10.99 -3.41 -15.21
CA ASN A 202 11.51 -4.51 -16.02
C ASN A 202 12.02 -3.94 -17.34
N GLY A 203 13.34 -3.91 -17.49
CA GLY A 203 13.96 -3.35 -18.67
C GLY A 203 14.65 -4.38 -19.55
N ASN A 204 15.60 -3.87 -20.31
CA ASN A 204 16.53 -4.66 -21.12
C ASN A 204 17.69 -5.28 -20.31
N ALA A 205 17.45 -5.61 -19.05
CA ALA A 205 18.42 -6.18 -18.11
C ALA A 205 17.87 -7.47 -17.45
N PRO A 206 18.73 -8.42 -17.01
CA PRO A 206 18.30 -9.65 -16.35
C PRO A 206 17.88 -9.46 -14.88
N HIS A 207 17.76 -8.20 -14.44
CA HIS A 207 17.39 -7.74 -13.11
C HIS A 207 16.61 -6.43 -13.25
N PRO A 208 15.78 -6.04 -12.26
CA PRO A 208 15.10 -4.76 -12.28
C PRO A 208 16.10 -3.60 -12.34
N LEU A 209 15.76 -2.56 -13.10
CA LEU A 209 16.48 -1.30 -13.12
C LEU A 209 15.71 -0.29 -12.28
N CYS A 210 16.38 0.44 -11.41
CA CYS A 210 15.76 1.38 -10.48
C CYS A 210 16.41 2.74 -10.55
N SER A 211 15.60 3.79 -10.47
CA SER A 211 16.03 5.18 -10.38
C SER A 211 15.36 5.85 -9.20
N SER A 212 16.09 6.76 -8.55
CA SER A 212 15.61 7.49 -7.39
C SER A 212 15.52 8.99 -7.65
N SER A 213 14.60 9.63 -6.94
CA SER A 213 14.43 11.07 -6.89
C SER A 213 14.62 11.57 -5.47
N GLN A 214 15.38 12.66 -5.35
CA GLN A 214 15.74 13.33 -4.10
C GLN A 214 15.10 14.73 -4.00
N ASP A 215 14.15 15.03 -4.87
CA ASP A 215 13.44 16.32 -4.96
C ASP A 215 11.93 16.12 -5.22
N GLY A 216 11.42 14.95 -4.83
CA GLY A 216 9.98 14.65 -4.87
C GLY A 216 9.44 14.35 -6.27
N GLY A 217 10.27 13.83 -7.16
CA GLY A 217 9.89 13.43 -8.52
C GLY A 217 10.17 14.49 -9.58
N ALA A 218 10.78 15.63 -9.23
CA ALA A 218 11.13 16.68 -10.20
C ALA A 218 12.33 16.28 -11.08
N THR A 219 13.30 15.55 -10.52
CA THR A 219 14.42 14.95 -11.25
C THR A 219 14.66 13.51 -10.83
N TRP A 220 15.21 12.72 -11.76
CA TRP A 220 15.47 11.29 -11.58
C TRP A 220 16.94 10.97 -11.88
N GLY A 221 17.55 10.21 -10.99
CA GLY A 221 18.92 9.74 -11.14
C GLY A 221 19.08 8.68 -12.25
N PRO A 222 20.32 8.22 -12.49
CA PRO A 222 20.55 7.11 -13.40
C PRO A 222 19.86 5.84 -12.90
N GLU A 223 19.41 5.02 -13.85
CA GLU A 223 18.86 3.69 -13.57
C GLU A 223 20.00 2.73 -13.25
N THR A 224 19.91 2.07 -12.10
CA THR A 224 20.91 1.13 -11.56
C THR A 224 20.27 -0.20 -11.22
N SER A 225 21.07 -1.24 -10.98
CA SER A 225 20.56 -2.57 -10.63
C SER A 225 19.81 -2.55 -9.30
N GLY A 226 18.51 -2.86 -9.33
CA GLY A 226 17.64 -2.96 -8.17
C GLY A 226 17.81 -4.22 -7.34
N ALA A 227 18.54 -5.20 -7.87
CA ALA A 227 18.90 -6.43 -7.17
C ALA A 227 20.40 -6.72 -7.33
N PRO A 228 21.00 -7.55 -6.46
CA PRO A 228 22.35 -8.04 -6.71
C PRO A 228 22.42 -8.75 -8.07
N VAL A 229 23.35 -8.35 -8.93
CA VAL A 229 23.49 -8.89 -10.29
C VAL A 229 23.77 -10.40 -10.34
N THR A 230 24.17 -11.00 -9.21
CA THR A 230 24.43 -12.44 -9.04
C THR A 230 23.21 -13.23 -8.56
N CYS A 231 22.10 -12.56 -8.24
CA CYS A 231 20.95 -13.18 -7.57
C CYS A 231 20.04 -13.98 -8.52
N SER A 232 20.24 -13.89 -9.85
CA SER A 232 19.37 -14.51 -10.86
C SER A 232 17.87 -14.31 -10.61
N SER A 233 17.49 -13.18 -9.99
CA SER A 233 16.12 -12.99 -9.47
C SER A 233 15.10 -12.71 -10.57
N GLY A 234 15.52 -12.62 -11.84
CA GLY A 234 14.66 -12.20 -12.95
C GLY A 234 14.23 -10.75 -12.81
N GLY A 235 13.13 -10.39 -13.49
CA GLY A 235 12.49 -9.09 -13.35
C GLY A 235 11.73 -8.93 -12.03
N LEU A 236 11.14 -7.76 -11.83
CA LEU A 236 10.17 -7.44 -10.80
C LEU A 236 9.07 -8.50 -10.73
N SER A 237 8.87 -9.04 -9.54
CA SER A 237 7.82 -10.02 -9.21
C SER A 237 6.85 -9.52 -8.15
N ALA A 238 7.11 -8.34 -7.58
CA ALA A 238 6.31 -7.69 -6.54
C ALA A 238 6.45 -6.16 -6.64
N HIS A 239 5.56 -5.45 -5.95
CA HIS A 239 5.64 -3.99 -5.81
C HIS A 239 6.68 -3.61 -4.75
N LEU A 240 7.37 -2.49 -4.99
CA LEU A 240 8.25 -1.90 -3.99
C LEU A 240 7.45 -1.40 -2.79
N VAL A 241 8.05 -1.48 -1.62
CA VAL A 241 7.58 -0.79 -0.43
C VAL A 241 8.72 0.00 0.21
N GLY A 242 8.50 1.29 0.42
CA GLY A 242 9.40 2.07 1.26
C GLY A 242 9.01 1.96 2.72
N SER A 243 10.02 2.00 3.58
CA SER A 243 9.87 1.74 5.00
C SER A 243 10.19 2.99 5.83
N ILE A 244 9.74 2.96 7.09
CA ILE A 244 9.98 4.01 8.08
C ILE A 244 11.46 4.15 8.45
N ASP A 245 12.25 3.10 8.24
CA ASP A 245 13.71 3.10 8.42
C ASP A 245 14.48 3.72 7.24
N GLY A 246 13.75 4.18 6.21
CA GLY A 246 14.29 4.79 5.01
C GLY A 246 14.67 3.81 3.90
N ASN A 247 14.63 2.50 4.15
CA ASN A 247 14.94 1.50 3.12
C ASN A 247 13.76 1.27 2.17
N PHE A 248 14.06 0.65 1.04
CA PHE A 248 13.09 0.12 0.09
C PHE A 248 13.23 -1.40 0.04
N TYR A 249 12.10 -2.10 -0.02
CA TYR A 249 11.99 -3.56 -0.08
C TYR A 249 11.19 -4.01 -1.30
#